data_AF-A0A633N996-F1
#
_entry.id   AF-A0A633N996-F1
#
_cell.length_a   1.000
_cell.length_b   1.000
_cell.length_c   1.000
_cell.angle_alpha   90.00
_cell.angle_beta   90.00
_cell.angle_gamma   90.00
#
_symmetry.space_group_name_H-M   'P 1'
#
loop_
_entity.id
_entity.type
_entity.pdbx_description
1 polymer ?
#
loop_
_entity_poly.entity_id
_entity_poly.type
_entity_poly.pdbx_seq_one_letter_code
_entity_poly.pdbx_strand_id
1 'polypeptide(L)'
;AYELVSEIKKRFEVRLHLHCHATTGMAEMALLKAIEAGVDGVDTAISSMSATYGHPATEALVATLAGTKYDTGLDILKLESIAAYFREVRKKYHAFEGQLKGYDSRILVAQVPGGMLTNLESQLKQQNAADKLDLVLAEIPRVREDLGFIPLVTPTSQIVGTQAVLNVLTGERYKTIAKETAGILKGEYGHTPVPVHAALQARVLEGAAPVTCRPADLLKPELAELEADVRRQAQEKGIQLAGNAIDDVLTV
;
A
#
# COMPACT_ATOMS: atom_id res chain seq x y z
N ALA A 1 -3.60 -12.59 13.29
CA ALA A 1 -4.64 -11.61 13.64
C ALA A 1 -5.02 -11.69 15.12
N TYR A 2 -5.57 -12.81 15.59
CA TYR A 2 -6.01 -12.99 16.99
C TYR A 2 -4.97 -12.54 18.02
N GLU A 3 -3.74 -13.05 17.93
CA GLU A 3 -2.66 -12.73 18.88
C GLU A 3 -2.34 -11.23 18.90
N LEU A 4 -2.11 -10.63 17.73
CA LEU A 4 -1.79 -9.20 17.60
C LEU A 4 -2.89 -8.31 18.19
N VAL A 5 -4.15 -8.58 17.83
CA VAL A 5 -5.31 -7.81 18.33
C VAL A 5 -5.43 -7.97 19.85
N SER A 6 -5.31 -9.21 20.35
CA SER A 6 -5.37 -9.48 21.79
C SER A 6 -4.29 -8.72 22.55
N GLU A 7 -3.05 -8.71 22.05
CA GLU A 7 -1.94 -8.02 22.70
C GLU A 7 -2.10 -6.49 22.66
N ILE A 8 -2.61 -5.92 21.56
CA ILE A 8 -2.89 -4.49 21.48
C ILE A 8 -3.98 -4.11 22.50
N LYS A 9 -5.12 -4.82 22.50
CA LYS A 9 -6.26 -4.51 23.39
C LYS A 9 -5.94 -4.71 24.87
N LYS A 10 -5.00 -5.61 25.21
CA LYS A 10 -4.51 -5.77 26.60
C LYS A 10 -3.63 -4.61 27.07
N ARG A 11 -2.86 -4.00 26.16
CA ARG A 11 -1.82 -3.02 26.51
C ARG A 11 -2.27 -1.57 26.33
N PHE A 12 -3.25 -1.33 25.47
CA PHE A 12 -3.66 0.01 25.07
C PHE A 12 -5.18 0.17 25.10
N GLU A 13 -5.65 1.21 25.77
CA GLU A 13 -7.06 1.62 25.79
C GLU A 13 -7.40 2.46 24.54
N VAL A 14 -7.37 1.82 23.38
CA VAL A 14 -7.73 2.45 22.10
C VAL A 14 -8.78 1.64 21.34
N ARG A 15 -9.53 2.32 20.48
CA ARG A 15 -10.31 1.65 19.45
C ARG A 15 -9.37 1.12 18.37
N LEU A 16 -9.48 -0.15 18.06
CA LEU A 16 -8.71 -0.85 17.05
C LEU A 16 -9.60 -1.17 15.86
N HIS A 17 -9.15 -0.80 14.66
CA HIS A 17 -9.84 -1.06 13.40
C HIS A 17 -8.92 -1.89 12.50
N LEU A 18 -9.42 -3.00 11.97
CA LEU A 18 -8.64 -3.88 11.09
C LEU A 18 -9.04 -3.73 9.63
N HIS A 19 -8.04 -3.46 8.79
CA HIS A 19 -8.15 -3.46 7.33
C HIS A 19 -7.35 -4.63 6.77
N CYS A 20 -7.96 -5.46 5.91
CA CYS A 20 -7.29 -6.62 5.32
C CYS A 20 -7.78 -6.91 3.90
N HIS A 21 -6.84 -7.11 2.97
CA HIS A 21 -7.15 -7.43 1.57
C HIS A 21 -7.32 -8.94 1.37
N ALA A 22 -8.34 -9.32 0.59
CA ALA A 22 -8.73 -10.71 0.30
C ALA A 22 -7.80 -11.44 -0.69
N THR A 23 -6.72 -10.79 -1.15
CA THR A 23 -5.90 -11.26 -2.27
C THR A 23 -5.29 -12.63 -2.05
N THR A 24 -4.98 -12.98 -0.80
CA THR A 24 -4.40 -14.28 -0.44
C THR A 24 -5.42 -15.32 0.01
N GLY A 25 -6.70 -14.95 0.08
CA GLY A 25 -7.78 -15.79 0.65
C GLY A 25 -7.75 -15.91 2.17
N MET A 26 -6.93 -15.10 2.85
CA MET A 26 -6.78 -15.15 4.31
C MET A 26 -7.61 -14.10 5.06
N ALA A 27 -8.17 -13.12 4.35
CA ALA A 27 -8.74 -11.93 4.98
C ALA A 27 -10.00 -12.22 5.79
N GLU A 28 -10.91 -13.04 5.27
CA GLU A 28 -12.15 -13.45 5.95
C GLU A 28 -11.82 -14.10 7.29
N MET A 29 -10.88 -15.05 7.28
CA MET A 29 -10.40 -15.73 8.49
C MET A 29 -9.69 -14.74 9.44
N ALA A 30 -8.87 -13.84 8.91
CA ALA A 30 -8.17 -12.85 9.70
C ALA A 30 -9.14 -11.88 10.41
N LEU A 31 -10.18 -11.41 9.72
CA LEU A 31 -11.23 -10.56 10.29
C LEU A 31 -11.99 -11.30 11.39
N LEU A 32 -12.46 -12.52 11.13
CA LEU A 32 -13.17 -13.30 12.15
C LEU A 32 -12.31 -13.53 13.40
N LYS A 33 -11.04 -13.92 13.22
CA LYS A 33 -10.09 -14.08 14.33
C LYS A 33 -9.78 -12.77 15.06
N ALA A 34 -9.85 -11.61 14.39
CA ALA A 34 -9.69 -10.32 15.03
C ALA A 34 -10.92 -9.92 15.85
N ILE A 35 -12.12 -10.19 15.34
CA ILE A 35 -13.40 -9.99 16.04
C ILE A 35 -13.43 -10.82 17.31
N GLU A 36 -13.04 -12.10 17.23
CA GLU A 36 -12.93 -12.96 18.40
C GLU A 36 -11.91 -12.48 19.45
N ALA A 37 -10.92 -11.71 19.03
CA ALA A 37 -9.91 -11.10 19.90
C ALA A 37 -10.31 -9.71 20.44
N GLY A 38 -11.48 -9.20 20.05
CA GLY A 38 -12.01 -7.91 20.53
C GLY A 38 -11.58 -6.68 19.73
N VAL A 39 -11.33 -6.82 18.42
CA VAL A 39 -11.23 -5.65 17.53
C VAL A 39 -12.54 -4.87 17.52
N ASP A 40 -12.47 -3.54 17.46
CA ASP A 40 -13.66 -2.67 17.56
C ASP A 40 -14.32 -2.39 16.20
N GLY A 41 -13.56 -2.49 15.11
CA GLY A 41 -14.03 -2.26 13.75
C GLY A 41 -13.25 -3.07 12.72
N VAL A 42 -13.90 -3.37 11.59
CA VAL A 42 -13.28 -4.05 10.45
C VAL A 42 -13.76 -3.42 9.15
N ASP A 43 -12.91 -3.42 8.13
CA ASP A 43 -13.29 -3.01 6.78
C ASP A 43 -13.72 -4.20 5.94
N THR A 44 -14.81 -4.03 5.20
CA THR A 44 -15.35 -4.97 4.22
C THR A 44 -15.78 -4.20 2.95
N ALA A 45 -16.03 -4.93 1.87
CA ALA A 45 -16.60 -4.39 0.64
C ALA A 45 -17.95 -5.05 0.35
N ILE A 46 -18.92 -4.30 -0.22
CA ILE A 46 -20.18 -4.88 -0.69
C ILE A 46 -19.89 -6.05 -1.64
N SER A 47 -20.61 -7.16 -1.49
CA SER A 47 -20.25 -8.47 -2.07
C SER A 47 -19.93 -8.42 -3.58
N SER A 48 -20.71 -7.68 -4.37
CA SER A 48 -20.49 -7.53 -5.82
C SER A 48 -19.19 -6.78 -6.19
N MET A 49 -18.59 -6.06 -5.24
CA MET A 49 -17.33 -5.31 -5.35
C MET A 49 -16.22 -5.89 -4.46
N SER A 50 -16.43 -7.07 -3.87
CA SER A 50 -15.52 -7.70 -2.90
C SER A 50 -14.57 -8.73 -3.55
N ALA A 51 -13.71 -9.31 -2.72
CA ALA A 51 -12.74 -10.37 -3.03
C ALA A 51 -11.62 -9.95 -4.00
N THR A 52 -10.82 -10.94 -4.43
CA THR A 52 -9.62 -10.78 -5.27
C THR A 52 -8.70 -9.68 -4.72
N TYR A 53 -8.51 -8.57 -5.43
CA TYR A 53 -7.63 -7.47 -5.00
C TYR A 53 -8.25 -6.61 -3.88
N GLY A 54 -9.55 -6.73 -3.65
CA GLY A 54 -10.31 -5.95 -2.67
C GLY A 54 -10.32 -6.61 -1.30
N HIS A 55 -11.51 -6.66 -0.70
CA HIS A 55 -11.73 -6.96 0.72
C HIS A 55 -12.77 -8.07 0.90
N PRO A 56 -12.87 -8.68 2.10
CA PRO A 56 -13.98 -9.58 2.45
C PRO A 56 -15.36 -8.96 2.18
N ALA A 57 -16.32 -9.81 1.81
CA ALA A 57 -17.69 -9.38 1.53
C ALA A 57 -18.43 -8.95 2.81
N THR A 58 -19.05 -7.76 2.79
CA THR A 58 -19.84 -7.22 3.91
C THR A 58 -20.95 -8.20 4.33
N GLU A 59 -21.74 -8.68 3.39
CA GLU A 59 -22.90 -9.54 3.63
C GLU A 59 -22.49 -10.89 4.21
N ALA A 60 -21.37 -11.45 3.74
CA ALA A 60 -20.85 -12.71 4.25
C ALA A 60 -20.42 -12.57 5.72
N LEU A 61 -19.75 -11.47 6.07
CA LEU A 61 -19.35 -11.23 7.45
C LEU A 61 -20.56 -10.93 8.35
N VAL A 62 -21.50 -10.10 7.90
CA VAL A 62 -22.75 -9.83 8.64
C VAL A 62 -23.53 -11.12 8.90
N ALA A 63 -23.69 -11.97 7.88
CA ALA A 63 -24.36 -13.27 8.04
C ALA A 63 -23.61 -14.19 9.02
N THR A 64 -22.28 -14.18 8.99
CA THR A 64 -21.43 -14.98 9.89
C THR A 64 -21.60 -14.57 11.35
N LEU A 65 -21.82 -13.28 11.62
CA LEU A 65 -21.91 -12.74 12.97
C LEU A 65 -23.35 -12.64 13.50
N ALA A 66 -24.36 -12.85 12.64
CA ALA A 66 -25.77 -12.77 13.01
C ALA A 66 -26.12 -13.74 14.16
N GLY A 67 -26.81 -13.23 15.18
CA GLY A 67 -27.20 -13.99 16.37
C GLY A 67 -26.04 -14.32 17.33
N THR A 68 -24.81 -13.86 17.05
CA THR A 68 -23.68 -14.00 17.97
C THR A 68 -23.58 -12.79 18.90
N LYS A 69 -22.66 -12.83 19.88
CA LYS A 69 -22.34 -11.65 20.69
C LYS A 69 -21.67 -10.51 19.92
N TYR A 70 -21.29 -10.75 18.66
CA TYR A 70 -20.68 -9.79 17.74
C TYR A 70 -21.65 -9.36 16.64
N ASP A 71 -22.96 -9.62 16.79
CA ASP A 71 -23.96 -9.23 15.82
C ASP A 71 -23.84 -7.75 15.48
N THR A 72 -23.74 -7.45 14.18
CA THR A 72 -23.55 -6.09 13.67
C THR A 72 -24.83 -5.25 13.72
N GLY A 73 -26.00 -5.89 13.81
CA GLY A 73 -27.31 -5.26 13.67
C GLY A 73 -27.63 -4.75 12.26
N LEU A 74 -26.79 -5.07 11.26
CA LEU A 74 -27.00 -4.66 9.88
C LEU A 74 -28.01 -5.56 9.17
N ASP A 75 -28.89 -4.93 8.40
CA ASP A 75 -29.94 -5.61 7.63
C ASP A 75 -29.36 -6.19 6.33
N ILE A 76 -29.28 -7.52 6.27
CA ILE A 76 -28.72 -8.24 5.11
C ILE A 76 -29.52 -8.01 3.82
N LEU A 77 -30.84 -7.80 3.91
CA LEU A 77 -31.68 -7.55 2.73
C LEU A 77 -31.40 -6.16 2.14
N LYS A 78 -31.18 -5.16 3.01
CA LYS A 78 -30.74 -3.84 2.54
C LYS A 78 -29.35 -3.89 1.92
N LEU A 79 -28.43 -4.65 2.49
CA LEU A 79 -27.09 -4.83 1.92
C LEU A 79 -27.14 -5.51 0.55
N GLU A 80 -27.97 -6.55 0.38
CA GLU A 80 -28.15 -7.20 -0.92
C GLU A 80 -28.68 -6.22 -1.97
N SER A 81 -29.63 -5.35 -1.62
CA SER A 81 -30.14 -4.33 -2.57
C SER A 81 -29.03 -3.40 -3.08
N ILE A 82 -28.08 -3.04 -2.21
CA ILE A 82 -26.90 -2.25 -2.58
C ILE A 82 -25.95 -3.08 -3.45
N ALA A 83 -25.76 -4.36 -3.13
CA ALA A 83 -24.96 -5.27 -3.93
C ALA A 83 -25.52 -5.47 -5.34
N ALA A 84 -26.84 -5.58 -5.48
CA ALA A 84 -27.53 -5.68 -6.76
C ALA A 84 -27.30 -4.45 -7.62
N TYR A 85 -27.35 -3.24 -7.03
CA TYR A 85 -26.98 -2.01 -7.71
C TYR A 85 -25.53 -2.06 -8.20
N PHE A 86 -24.57 -2.34 -7.30
CA PHE A 86 -23.15 -2.34 -7.67
C PHE A 86 -22.77 -3.46 -8.65
N ARG A 87 -23.52 -4.55 -8.69
CA ARG A 87 -23.34 -5.64 -9.67
C ARG A 87 -23.54 -5.12 -11.11
N GLU A 88 -24.52 -4.24 -11.32
CA GLU A 88 -24.73 -3.60 -12.62
C GLU A 88 -23.74 -2.48 -12.89
N VAL A 89 -23.33 -1.73 -11.85
CA VAL A 89 -22.29 -0.70 -11.99
C VAL A 89 -20.96 -1.33 -12.41
N ARG A 90 -20.50 -2.39 -11.74
CA ARG A 90 -19.21 -3.06 -12.00
C ARG A 90 -19.06 -3.51 -13.46
N LYS A 91 -20.14 -3.97 -14.10
CA LYS A 91 -20.13 -4.35 -15.52
C LYS A 91 -19.65 -3.22 -16.44
N LYS A 92 -19.97 -1.96 -16.11
CA LYS A 92 -19.53 -0.78 -16.88
C LYS A 92 -18.02 -0.58 -16.86
N TYR A 93 -17.33 -1.17 -15.88
CA TYR A 93 -15.89 -1.03 -15.66
C TYR A 93 -15.10 -2.29 -16.05
N HIS A 94 -15.69 -3.22 -16.82
CA HIS A 94 -15.04 -4.46 -17.25
C HIS A 94 -13.63 -4.23 -17.85
N ALA A 95 -13.43 -3.15 -18.60
CA ALA A 95 -12.14 -2.82 -19.23
C ALA A 95 -11.00 -2.61 -18.22
N PHE A 96 -11.31 -2.35 -16.94
CA PHE A 96 -10.34 -2.08 -15.88
C PHE A 96 -10.20 -3.25 -14.89
N GLU A 97 -10.89 -4.36 -15.12
CA GLU A 97 -10.79 -5.53 -14.25
C GLU A 97 -9.40 -6.18 -14.34
N GLY A 98 -8.85 -6.52 -13.18
CA GLY A 98 -7.63 -7.32 -13.11
C GLY A 98 -7.86 -8.76 -13.58
N GLN A 99 -6.76 -9.44 -13.92
CA GLN A 99 -6.81 -10.80 -14.47
C GLN A 99 -6.90 -11.90 -13.39
N LEU A 100 -6.64 -11.58 -12.12
CA LEU A 100 -6.73 -12.55 -11.02
C LEU A 100 -8.12 -13.19 -10.95
N LYS A 101 -8.14 -14.51 -10.89
CA LYS A 101 -9.31 -15.33 -10.59
C LYS A 101 -9.00 -16.13 -9.32
N GLY A 102 -9.84 -15.98 -8.29
CA GLY A 102 -9.58 -16.58 -6.98
C GLY A 102 -8.53 -15.81 -6.18
N TYR A 103 -7.55 -16.52 -5.65
CA TYR A 103 -6.54 -16.01 -4.71
C TYR A 103 -5.13 -16.15 -5.26
N ASP A 104 -4.24 -15.24 -4.89
CA ASP A 104 -2.82 -15.26 -5.27
C ASP A 104 -1.95 -15.80 -4.13
N SER A 105 -1.68 -17.11 -4.17
CA SER A 105 -0.83 -17.78 -3.18
C SER A 105 0.65 -17.43 -3.30
N ARG A 106 1.10 -16.81 -4.40
CA ARG A 106 2.50 -16.38 -4.58
C ARG A 106 2.87 -15.32 -3.54
N ILE A 107 1.91 -14.49 -3.12
CA ILE A 107 2.09 -13.51 -2.04
C ILE A 107 2.42 -14.20 -0.71
N LEU A 108 1.85 -15.39 -0.44
CA LEU A 108 2.14 -16.13 0.79
C LEU A 108 3.59 -16.67 0.81
N VAL A 109 4.14 -16.96 -0.38
CA VAL A 109 5.51 -17.46 -0.54
C VAL A 109 6.51 -16.31 -0.51
N ALA A 110 6.31 -15.30 -1.35
CA ALA A 110 7.28 -14.24 -1.59
C ALA A 110 7.11 -13.03 -0.65
N GLN A 111 5.95 -12.91 0.03
CA GLN A 111 5.56 -11.72 0.81
C GLN A 111 5.59 -10.41 -0.01
N VAL A 112 5.49 -10.52 -1.33
CA VAL A 112 5.45 -9.39 -2.26
C VAL A 112 3.99 -9.01 -2.51
N PRO A 113 3.56 -7.75 -2.25
CA PRO A 113 2.19 -7.32 -2.55
C PRO A 113 1.81 -7.51 -4.02
N GLY A 114 0.55 -7.87 -4.31
CA GLY A 114 0.11 -8.19 -5.67
C GLY A 114 0.36 -7.08 -6.70
N GLY A 115 0.07 -5.82 -6.34
CA GLY A 115 0.36 -4.67 -7.22
C GLY A 115 1.84 -4.45 -7.49
N MET A 116 2.71 -4.81 -6.54
CA MET A 116 4.17 -4.80 -6.74
C MET A 116 4.58 -5.90 -7.71
N LEU A 117 4.04 -7.12 -7.59
CA LEU A 117 4.36 -8.24 -8.47
C LEU A 117 3.99 -7.96 -9.93
N THR A 118 2.78 -7.48 -10.20
CA THR A 118 2.36 -7.16 -11.59
C THR A 118 3.20 -6.05 -12.20
N ASN A 119 3.61 -5.05 -11.41
CA ASN A 119 4.50 -4.01 -11.90
C ASN A 119 5.89 -4.56 -12.25
N LEU A 120 6.45 -5.43 -11.41
CA LEU A 120 7.75 -6.08 -11.66
C LEU A 120 7.72 -6.94 -12.93
N GLU A 121 6.67 -7.74 -13.12
CA GLU A 121 6.46 -8.52 -14.34
C GLU A 121 6.45 -7.62 -15.59
N SER A 122 5.74 -6.48 -15.52
CA SER A 122 5.69 -5.50 -16.60
C SER A 122 7.06 -4.88 -16.89
N GLN A 123 7.80 -4.45 -15.85
CA GLN A 123 9.14 -3.88 -15.98
C GLN A 123 10.13 -4.87 -16.60
N LEU A 124 10.14 -6.12 -16.15
CA LEU A 124 11.02 -7.15 -16.70
C LEU A 124 10.66 -7.49 -18.15
N LYS A 125 9.37 -7.52 -18.49
CA LYS A 125 8.92 -7.75 -19.86
C LYS A 125 9.36 -6.62 -20.80
N GLN A 126 9.23 -5.36 -20.38
CA GLN A 126 9.71 -4.20 -21.15
C GLN A 126 11.23 -4.23 -21.40
N GLN A 127 11.99 -4.87 -20.50
CA GLN A 127 13.44 -5.02 -20.60
C GLN A 127 13.87 -6.36 -21.24
N ASN A 128 12.94 -7.13 -21.81
CA ASN A 128 13.19 -8.46 -22.39
C ASN A 128 13.89 -9.43 -21.41
N ALA A 129 13.56 -9.35 -20.12
CA ALA A 129 14.18 -10.11 -19.04
C ALA A 129 13.14 -10.82 -18.15
N ALA A 130 12.00 -11.22 -18.73
CA ALA A 130 10.91 -11.86 -18.00
C ALA A 130 11.32 -13.19 -17.32
N ASP A 131 12.33 -13.87 -17.88
CA ASP A 131 12.94 -15.08 -17.33
C ASP A 131 13.68 -14.85 -16.00
N LYS A 132 13.95 -13.60 -15.63
CA LYS A 132 14.65 -13.24 -14.39
C LYS A 132 13.73 -12.96 -13.21
N LEU A 133 12.41 -13.17 -13.34
CA LEU A 133 11.44 -12.87 -12.28
C LEU A 133 11.79 -13.56 -10.95
N ASP A 134 12.14 -14.84 -10.98
CA ASP A 134 12.46 -15.60 -9.77
C ASP A 134 13.72 -15.06 -9.06
N LEU A 135 14.70 -14.59 -9.84
CA LEU A 135 15.90 -13.94 -9.29
C LEU A 135 15.54 -12.62 -8.60
N VAL A 136 14.63 -11.84 -9.18
CA VAL A 136 14.14 -10.59 -8.56
C VAL A 136 13.37 -10.88 -7.28
N LEU A 137 12.49 -11.89 -7.28
CA LEU A 137 11.75 -12.30 -6.09
C LEU A 137 12.68 -12.75 -4.96
N ALA A 138 13.78 -13.44 -5.29
CA ALA A 138 14.80 -13.83 -4.33
C ALA A 138 15.73 -12.68 -3.88
N GLU A 139 15.74 -11.55 -4.59
CA GLU A 139 16.53 -10.37 -4.26
C GLU A 139 15.76 -9.39 -3.37
N ILE A 140 14.43 -9.32 -3.50
CA ILE A 140 13.56 -8.43 -2.70
C ILE A 140 13.78 -8.55 -1.18
N PRO A 141 13.80 -9.75 -0.56
CA PRO A 141 14.03 -9.87 0.88
C PRO A 141 15.38 -9.29 1.32
N ARG A 142 16.43 -9.44 0.49
CA ARG A 142 17.78 -8.94 0.79
C ARG A 142 17.83 -7.42 0.69
N VAL A 143 17.22 -6.85 -0.35
CA VAL A 143 17.10 -5.40 -0.47
C VAL A 143 16.28 -4.82 0.67
N ARG A 144 15.20 -5.49 1.06
CA ARG A 144 14.36 -5.05 2.18
C ARG A 144 15.13 -5.06 3.51
N GLU A 145 15.97 -6.07 3.74
CA GLU A 145 16.88 -6.12 4.90
C GLU A 145 17.90 -4.98 4.87
N ASP A 146 18.57 -4.77 3.73
CA ASP A 146 19.55 -3.69 3.57
C ASP A 146 18.94 -2.29 3.79
N LEU A 147 17.63 -2.15 3.54
CA LEU A 147 16.85 -0.94 3.77
C LEU A 147 16.12 -0.94 5.13
N GLY A 148 16.57 -1.73 6.10
CA GLY A 148 16.10 -1.65 7.48
C GLY A 148 14.72 -2.25 7.71
N PHE A 149 14.35 -3.28 6.94
CA PHE A 149 13.06 -3.99 7.00
C PHE A 149 11.82 -3.10 6.81
N ILE A 150 11.92 -2.06 5.98
CA ILE A 150 10.79 -1.20 5.63
C ILE A 150 9.55 -2.02 5.21
N PRO A 151 8.34 -1.59 5.62
CA PRO A 151 7.11 -2.23 5.17
C PRO A 151 6.98 -2.18 3.65
N LEU A 152 6.55 -3.27 3.03
CA LEU A 152 6.24 -3.31 1.61
C LEU A 152 4.82 -2.79 1.38
N VAL A 153 4.69 -1.47 1.41
CA VAL A 153 3.45 -0.72 1.12
C VAL A 153 3.77 0.38 0.11
N THR A 154 2.80 0.91 -0.61
CA THR A 154 3.05 2.05 -1.50
C THR A 154 3.46 3.28 -0.67
N PRO A 155 4.52 4.03 -1.03
CA PRO A 155 5.39 3.86 -2.21
C PRO A 155 6.62 2.96 -2.00
N THR A 156 6.96 2.59 -0.76
CA THR A 156 8.21 1.88 -0.39
C THR A 156 8.37 0.50 -1.01
N SER A 157 7.27 -0.21 -1.29
CA SER A 157 7.29 -1.49 -2.02
C SER A 157 7.92 -1.34 -3.41
N GLN A 158 7.60 -0.26 -4.13
CA GLN A 158 8.16 0.00 -5.46
C GLN A 158 9.64 0.40 -5.42
N ILE A 159 10.08 1.06 -4.34
CA ILE A 159 11.50 1.38 -4.11
C ILE A 159 12.31 0.10 -4.00
N VAL A 160 11.87 -0.82 -3.12
CA VAL A 160 12.51 -2.14 -2.94
C VAL A 160 12.49 -2.95 -4.24
N GLY A 161 11.34 -2.99 -4.92
CA GLY A 161 11.17 -3.75 -6.16
C GLY A 161 12.07 -3.26 -7.29
N THR A 162 12.06 -1.95 -7.54
CA THR A 162 12.91 -1.33 -8.58
C THR A 162 14.38 -1.57 -8.30
N GLN A 163 14.82 -1.43 -7.04
CA GLN A 163 16.21 -1.70 -6.69
C GLN A 163 16.59 -3.17 -6.86
N ALA A 164 15.70 -4.10 -6.51
CA ALA A 164 15.92 -5.53 -6.73
C ALA A 164 16.05 -5.87 -8.22
N VAL A 165 15.21 -5.27 -9.08
CA VAL A 165 15.32 -5.38 -10.54
C VAL A 165 16.68 -4.87 -11.01
N LEU A 166 17.12 -3.69 -10.58
CA LEU A 166 18.42 -3.13 -10.94
C LEU A 166 19.58 -4.06 -10.55
N ASN A 167 19.55 -4.61 -9.34
CA ASN A 167 20.58 -5.54 -8.85
C ASN A 167 20.68 -6.79 -9.76
N VAL A 168 19.53 -7.37 -10.13
CA VAL A 168 19.47 -8.58 -10.96
C VAL A 168 19.87 -8.30 -12.42
N LEU A 169 19.42 -7.18 -12.99
CA LEU A 169 19.70 -6.86 -14.40
C LEU A 169 21.15 -6.43 -14.63
N THR A 170 21.75 -5.72 -13.67
CA THR A 170 23.15 -5.33 -13.74
C THR A 170 24.13 -6.45 -13.40
N GLY A 171 23.65 -7.52 -12.76
CA GLY A 171 24.46 -8.67 -12.33
C GLY A 171 25.31 -8.40 -11.08
N GLU A 172 25.19 -7.22 -10.47
CA GLU A 172 25.98 -6.78 -9.31
C GLU A 172 25.10 -5.96 -8.37
N ARG A 173 24.97 -6.40 -7.11
CA ARG A 173 24.10 -5.75 -6.12
C ARG A 173 24.54 -4.32 -5.87
N TYR A 174 23.60 -3.38 -6.04
CA TYR A 174 23.81 -1.95 -5.87
C TYR A 174 24.96 -1.39 -6.70
N LYS A 175 25.24 -1.94 -7.88
CA LYS A 175 26.11 -1.27 -8.87
C LYS A 175 25.58 0.14 -9.18
N THR A 176 24.25 0.23 -9.31
CA THR A 176 23.51 1.49 -9.36
C THR A 176 22.54 1.53 -8.19
N ILE A 177 22.52 2.63 -7.43
CA ILE A 177 21.50 2.90 -6.42
C ILE A 177 20.43 3.78 -7.05
N ALA A 178 19.17 3.37 -7.01
CA ALA A 178 18.04 4.22 -7.41
C ALA A 178 17.91 5.44 -6.49
N LYS A 179 17.43 6.56 -7.02
CA LYS A 179 17.30 7.82 -6.27
C LYS A 179 16.49 7.63 -4.99
N GLU A 180 15.37 6.93 -5.07
CA GLU A 180 14.46 6.69 -3.95
C GLU A 180 15.09 5.77 -2.89
N THR A 181 15.88 4.77 -3.32
CA THR A 181 16.67 3.93 -2.42
C THR A 181 17.71 4.76 -1.66
N ALA A 182 18.39 5.68 -2.37
CA ALA A 182 19.32 6.60 -1.74
C ALA A 182 18.61 7.53 -0.74
N GLY A 183 17.40 8.00 -1.05
CA GLY A 183 16.60 8.81 -0.12
C GLY A 183 16.23 8.07 1.17
N ILE A 184 15.86 6.77 1.08
CA ILE A 184 15.64 5.92 2.27
C ILE A 184 16.93 5.84 3.10
N LEU A 185 18.06 5.54 2.46
CA LEU A 185 19.36 5.44 3.14
C LEU A 185 19.80 6.77 3.77
N LYS A 186 19.46 7.91 3.17
CA LYS A 186 19.73 9.25 3.71
C LYS A 186 18.78 9.66 4.84
N GLY A 187 17.69 8.93 5.07
CA GLY A 187 16.67 9.26 6.07
C GLY A 187 15.63 10.28 5.59
N GLU A 188 15.58 10.58 4.28
CA GLU A 188 14.67 11.58 3.70
C GLU A 188 13.19 11.16 3.79
N TYR A 189 12.92 9.86 3.99
CA TYR A 189 11.58 9.30 4.20
C TYR A 189 11.26 9.06 5.69
N GLY A 190 12.19 9.37 6.59
CA GLY A 190 12.08 9.11 8.02
C GLY A 190 12.79 7.82 8.48
N HIS A 191 12.45 7.36 9.67
CA HIS A 191 13.12 6.24 10.32
C HIS A 191 12.65 4.88 9.79
N THR A 192 13.60 3.97 9.59
CA THR A 192 13.34 2.57 9.28
C THR A 192 13.11 1.75 10.58
N PRO A 193 12.37 0.63 10.52
CA PRO A 193 12.12 -0.23 11.69
C PRO A 193 13.39 -0.70 12.42
N VAL A 194 14.45 -0.98 11.67
CA VAL A 194 15.79 -1.27 12.19
C VAL A 194 16.83 -0.46 11.40
N PRO A 195 18.07 -0.33 11.88
CA PRO A 195 19.12 0.35 11.13
C PRO A 195 19.31 -0.21 9.72
N VAL A 196 19.49 0.68 8.73
CA VAL A 196 19.84 0.31 7.36
C VAL A 196 21.28 -0.22 7.25
N HIS A 197 21.63 -0.82 6.12
CA HIS A 197 22.97 -1.31 5.88
C HIS A 197 24.01 -0.17 5.89
N ALA A 198 24.87 -0.15 6.91
CA ALA A 198 25.77 0.95 7.22
C ALA A 198 26.69 1.34 6.04
N ALA A 199 27.24 0.37 5.31
CA ALA A 199 28.14 0.65 4.20
C ALA A 199 27.42 1.29 2.99
N LEU A 200 26.13 0.94 2.78
CA LEU A 200 25.33 1.52 1.70
C LEU A 200 24.91 2.94 2.06
N GLN A 201 24.52 3.16 3.32
CA GLN A 201 24.21 4.47 3.85
C GLN A 201 25.42 5.41 3.75
N ALA A 202 26.60 4.98 4.22
CA ALA A 202 27.82 5.77 4.11
C ALA A 202 28.15 6.14 2.65
N ARG A 203 27.94 5.21 1.71
CA ARG A 203 28.17 5.45 0.28
C ARG A 203 27.27 6.54 -0.30
N VAL A 204 25.98 6.58 0.05
CA VAL A 204 25.05 7.61 -0.47
C VAL A 204 25.17 8.95 0.23
N LEU A 205 25.71 8.96 1.46
CA LEU A 205 25.89 10.19 2.24
C LEU A 205 27.13 10.96 1.81
N GLU A 206 28.15 10.29 1.25
CA GLU A 206 29.38 10.93 0.77
C GLU A 206 30.05 11.83 1.84
N GLY A 207 29.98 11.41 3.11
CA GLY A 207 30.53 12.15 4.25
C GLY A 207 29.53 13.08 4.97
N ALA A 208 28.32 13.25 4.44
CA ALA A 208 27.24 13.93 5.16
C ALA A 208 26.67 13.06 6.30
N ALA A 209 25.95 13.69 7.23
CA ALA A 209 25.16 12.99 8.24
C ALA A 209 23.78 12.61 7.67
N PRO A 210 23.20 11.46 8.06
CA PRO A 210 21.84 11.12 7.68
C PRO A 210 20.82 12.04 8.37
N VAL A 211 19.68 12.25 7.72
CA VAL A 211 18.52 12.93 8.30
C VAL A 211 17.95 12.04 9.40
N THR A 212 17.80 12.61 10.59
CA THR A 212 17.29 11.91 11.80
C THR A 212 16.11 12.63 12.45
N CYS A 213 15.70 13.80 11.91
CA CYS A 213 14.49 14.50 12.34
C CYS A 213 13.28 14.07 11.51
N ARG A 214 12.10 14.63 11.81
CA ARG A 214 10.94 14.49 10.92
C ARG A 214 11.23 15.25 9.62
N PRO A 215 11.15 14.63 8.43
CA PRO A 215 11.55 15.29 7.17
C PRO A 215 10.83 16.62 6.90
N ALA A 216 9.55 16.73 7.28
CA ALA A 216 8.76 17.96 7.11
C ALA A 216 9.29 19.15 7.90
N ASP A 217 10.15 18.95 8.91
CA ASP A 217 10.75 20.04 9.69
C ASP A 217 11.85 20.78 8.91
N LEU A 218 12.29 20.19 7.78
CA LEU A 218 13.26 20.77 6.85
C LEU A 218 12.60 21.55 5.70
N LEU A 219 11.26 21.46 5.57
CA LEU A 219 10.51 22.12 4.50
C LEU A 219 10.12 23.54 4.92
N LYS A 220 10.08 24.45 3.94
CA LYS A 220 9.55 25.80 4.13
C LYS A 220 8.02 25.79 3.89
N PRO A 221 7.24 26.72 4.48
CA PRO A 221 5.83 26.88 4.12
C PRO A 221 5.66 27.27 2.64
N GLU A 222 4.85 26.53 1.87
CA GLU A 222 4.73 26.70 0.41
C GLU A 222 3.39 27.32 -0.05
N LEU A 223 2.35 27.28 0.79
CA LEU A 223 0.97 27.55 0.36
C LEU A 223 0.78 28.93 -0.28
N ALA A 224 1.37 29.98 0.29
CA ALA A 224 1.24 31.34 -0.24
C ALA A 224 1.90 31.52 -1.61
N GLU A 225 3.04 30.85 -1.83
CA GLU A 225 3.75 30.87 -3.11
C GLU A 225 2.98 30.08 -4.16
N LEU A 226 2.51 28.88 -3.82
CA LEU A 226 1.70 28.04 -4.70
C LEU A 226 0.39 28.72 -5.09
N GLU A 227 -0.30 29.38 -4.15
CA GLU A 227 -1.54 30.10 -4.46
C GLU A 227 -1.31 31.23 -5.46
N ALA A 228 -0.26 32.03 -5.26
CA ALA A 228 0.09 33.11 -6.19
C ALA A 228 0.45 32.57 -7.58
N ASP A 229 1.20 31.46 -7.63
CA ASP A 229 1.63 30.85 -8.88
C ASP A 229 0.46 30.25 -9.66
N VAL A 230 -0.40 29.46 -9.01
CA VAL A 230 -1.57 28.83 -9.64
C VAL A 230 -2.54 29.89 -10.16
N ARG A 231 -2.80 30.96 -9.40
CA ARG A 231 -3.66 32.07 -9.86
C ARG A 231 -3.07 32.77 -11.08
N ARG A 232 -1.76 33.04 -11.07
CA ARG A 232 -1.06 33.66 -12.21
C ARG A 232 -1.16 32.77 -13.45
N GLN A 233 -0.81 31.50 -13.32
CA GLN A 233 -0.87 30.54 -14.42
C GLN A 233 -2.30 30.36 -14.96
N ALA A 234 -3.31 30.30 -14.09
CA ALA A 234 -4.70 30.19 -14.50
C ALA A 234 -5.15 31.41 -15.29
N GLN A 235 -4.78 32.63 -14.86
CA GLN A 235 -5.07 33.86 -15.59
C GLN A 235 -4.37 33.90 -16.96
N GLU A 236 -3.09 33.57 -17.02
CA GLU A 236 -2.31 33.55 -18.28
C GLU A 236 -2.86 32.52 -19.29
N LYS A 237 -3.33 31.37 -18.80
CA LYS A 237 -3.87 30.28 -19.62
C LYS A 237 -5.37 30.39 -19.86
N GLY A 238 -6.05 31.39 -19.29
CA GLY A 238 -7.50 31.54 -19.36
C GLY A 238 -8.29 30.38 -18.72
N ILE A 239 -7.71 29.72 -17.72
CA ILE A 239 -8.33 28.62 -16.99
C ILE A 239 -9.17 29.19 -15.85
N GLN A 240 -10.46 28.82 -15.82
CA GLN A 240 -11.33 29.17 -14.72
C GLN A 240 -11.09 28.23 -13.53
N LEU A 241 -10.66 28.80 -12.41
CA LEU A 241 -10.54 28.09 -11.14
C LEU A 241 -11.93 27.80 -10.52
N ALA A 242 -11.98 26.81 -9.64
CA ALA A 242 -13.12 26.47 -8.81
C ALA A 242 -13.58 27.65 -7.94
N GLY A 243 -14.82 27.57 -7.45
CA GLY A 243 -15.38 28.61 -6.57
C GLY A 243 -14.54 28.85 -5.32
N ASN A 244 -13.86 27.81 -4.83
CA ASN A 244 -12.84 27.90 -3.80
C ASN A 244 -11.48 27.53 -4.40
N ALA A 245 -10.76 28.53 -4.91
CA ALA A 245 -9.50 28.33 -5.66
C ALA A 245 -8.42 27.55 -4.88
N ILE A 246 -8.49 27.49 -3.54
CA ILE A 246 -7.55 26.70 -2.74
C ILE A 246 -7.63 25.20 -3.07
N ASP A 247 -8.80 24.70 -3.49
CA ASP A 247 -8.97 23.29 -3.87
C ASP A 247 -8.16 22.98 -5.13
N ASP A 248 -8.08 23.93 -6.07
CA ASP A 248 -7.21 23.81 -7.23
C ASP A 248 -5.74 23.93 -6.84
N VAL A 249 -5.40 24.86 -5.94
CA VAL A 249 -4.02 25.02 -5.43
C VAL A 249 -3.51 23.73 -4.77
N LEU A 250 -4.37 22.99 -4.06
CA LEU A 250 -4.01 21.72 -3.43
C LEU A 250 -3.92 20.56 -4.44
N THR A 251 -4.43 20.73 -5.66
CA THR A 251 -4.43 19.69 -6.71
C THR A 251 -3.15 19.69 -7.54
N VAL A 252 -2.50 20.86 -7.68
CA VAL A 252 -1.29 21.06 -8.48
C VAL A 252 -0.03 20.84 -7.65
#